data_AF-A0A965QIN4-F1
#
_entry.id   AF-A0A965QIN4-F1
#
_cell.length_a   1.000
_cell.length_b   1.000
_cell.length_c   1.000
_cell.angle_alpha   90.00
_cell.angle_beta   90.00
_cell.angle_gamma   90.00
#
_symmetry.space_group_name_H-M   'P 1'
#
loop_
_entity.id
_entity.type
_entity.pdbx_description
1 polymer ?
#
loop_
_entity_poly.entity_id
_entity_poly.type
_entity_poly.pdbx_seq_one_letter_code
_entity_poly.pdbx_strand_id
1 'polypeptide(L)'
;MNAGALPDNRREQWLLCLRRRIEANLGCTLSHIETATPMTFERYIRRKQGQVGGFPLRFGNFMFLSNPSQLIHPDNKNCRLLLMGDTVFPGQGVVACTVSGVVAFERATGLRFKDLVTQDLR
;
A
#
# COMPACT_ATOMS: atom_id res chain seq x y z
N MET A 1 -0.90 -15.39 -38.69
CA MET A 1 0.18 -15.09 -37.72
C MET A 1 0.53 -16.39 -37.01
N ASN A 2 1.76 -16.88 -37.13
CA ASN A 2 2.18 -18.14 -36.50
C ASN A 2 2.07 -18.02 -34.98
N ALA A 3 1.15 -18.77 -34.39
CA ALA A 3 1.07 -18.94 -32.95
C ALA A 3 2.27 -19.81 -32.52
N GLY A 4 3.43 -19.16 -32.32
CA GLY A 4 4.60 -19.82 -31.74
C GLY A 4 4.20 -20.57 -30.47
N ALA A 5 4.77 -21.77 -30.31
CA ALA A 5 4.47 -22.69 -29.21
C ALA A 5 4.49 -21.97 -27.86
N LEU A 6 3.55 -22.32 -26.98
CA LEU A 6 3.51 -21.78 -25.63
C LEU A 6 4.72 -22.32 -24.84
N PRO A 7 5.43 -21.47 -24.09
CA PRO A 7 6.52 -21.93 -23.22
C PRO A 7 5.98 -22.83 -22.11
N ASP A 8 6.78 -23.75 -21.57
CA ASP A 8 6.33 -24.69 -20.53
C ASP A 8 6.03 -24.02 -19.18
N ASN A 9 6.62 -22.85 -18.92
CA ASN A 9 6.44 -22.12 -17.68
C ASN A 9 5.15 -21.28 -17.69
N ARG A 10 4.23 -21.56 -16.76
CA ARG A 10 2.94 -20.85 -16.62
C ARG A 10 3.10 -19.31 -16.55
N ARG A 11 4.12 -18.80 -15.86
CA ARG A 11 4.39 -17.35 -15.80
C ARG A 11 4.70 -16.79 -17.18
N GLU A 12 5.55 -17.46 -17.94
CA GLU A 12 5.96 -17.04 -19.27
C GLU A 12 4.79 -17.13 -20.26
N GLN A 13 3.93 -18.14 -20.12
CA GLN A 13 2.69 -18.25 -20.90
C GLN A 13 1.78 -17.04 -20.66
N TRP A 14 1.54 -16.66 -19.39
CA TRP A 14 0.73 -15.49 -19.06
C TRP A 14 1.34 -14.19 -19.60
N LEU A 15 2.65 -14.01 -19.49
CA LEU A 15 3.35 -12.84 -20.01
C LEU A 15 3.23 -12.73 -21.53
N LEU A 16 3.36 -13.84 -22.25
CA LEU A 16 3.20 -13.88 -23.71
C LEU A 16 1.77 -13.54 -24.12
N CYS A 17 0.78 -14.12 -23.44
CA CYS A 17 -0.63 -13.82 -23.68
C CYS A 17 -0.98 -12.34 -23.42
N LEU A 18 -0.49 -11.78 -22.31
CA LEU A 18 -0.66 -10.36 -21.98
C LEU A 18 -0.02 -9.46 -23.03
N ARG A 19 1.22 -9.77 -23.42
CA ARG A 19 1.94 -9.04 -24.47
C ARG A 19 1.14 -8.99 -25.76
N ARG A 20 0.78 -10.17 -26.28
CA ARG A 20 0.00 -10.29 -27.54
C ARG A 20 -1.29 -9.49 -27.47
N ARG A 21 -1.99 -9.53 -26.32
CA ARG A 21 -3.26 -8.81 -26.14
C ARG A 21 -3.08 -7.30 -26.08
N ILE A 22 -2.06 -6.81 -25.38
CA ILE A 22 -1.79 -5.37 -25.26
C ILE A 22 -1.35 -4.80 -26.61
N GLU A 23 -0.38 -5.44 -27.27
CA GLU A 23 0.17 -4.97 -28.55
C GLU A 23 -0.92 -4.96 -29.64
N ALA A 24 -1.76 -6.00 -29.71
CA ALA A 24 -2.85 -6.07 -30.69
C ALA A 24 -3.96 -5.04 -30.46
N ASN A 25 -4.30 -4.72 -29.20
CA ASN A 25 -5.40 -3.79 -28.91
C ASN A 25 -4.96 -2.33 -28.88
N LEU A 26 -3.71 -2.03 -28.52
CA LEU A 26 -3.19 -0.66 -28.42
C LEU A 26 -2.35 -0.24 -29.62
N GLY A 27 -2.05 -1.15 -30.56
CA GLY A 27 -1.21 -0.85 -31.72
C GLY A 27 0.22 -0.43 -31.34
N CYS A 28 0.72 -0.91 -30.21
CA CYS A 28 2.04 -0.59 -29.68
C CYS A 28 2.93 -1.82 -29.59
N THR A 29 4.22 -1.62 -29.33
CA THR A 29 5.17 -2.70 -29.04
C THR A 29 5.67 -2.56 -27.61
N LEU A 30 5.61 -3.63 -26.82
CA LEU A 30 6.08 -3.63 -25.45
C LEU A 30 7.60 -3.81 -25.42
N SER A 31 8.33 -2.81 -24.97
CA SER A 31 9.79 -2.88 -24.82
C SER A 31 10.23 -3.71 -23.61
N HIS A 32 9.50 -3.61 -22.49
CA HIS A 32 9.89 -4.21 -21.22
C HIS A 32 8.67 -4.69 -20.43
N ILE A 33 8.83 -5.80 -19.69
CA ILE A 33 7.78 -6.34 -18.82
C ILE A 33 8.42 -6.87 -17.54
N GLU A 34 8.00 -6.31 -16.41
CA GLU A 34 8.33 -6.81 -15.07
C GLU A 34 7.09 -7.39 -14.40
N THR A 35 7.31 -8.37 -13.52
CA THR A 35 6.24 -9.02 -12.78
C THR A 35 6.51 -8.94 -11.30
N ALA A 36 5.51 -8.53 -10.53
CA ALA A 36 5.46 -8.72 -9.09
C ALA A 36 4.42 -9.80 -8.74
N THR A 37 4.70 -10.58 -7.71
CA THR A 37 3.77 -11.55 -7.13
C THR A 37 3.59 -11.23 -5.64
N PRO A 38 2.62 -11.84 -4.93
CA PRO A 38 2.55 -11.71 -3.47
C PRO A 38 3.90 -11.99 -2.79
N MET A 39 4.70 -12.94 -3.28
CA MET A 39 6.05 -13.20 -2.76
C MET A 39 6.99 -11.99 -2.90
N THR A 40 6.82 -11.17 -3.94
CA THR A 40 7.53 -9.89 -4.10
C THR A 40 7.17 -8.93 -2.96
N PHE A 41 5.88 -8.78 -2.65
CA PHE A 41 5.42 -7.92 -1.55
C PHE A 41 5.93 -8.40 -0.18
N GLU A 42 5.93 -9.71 0.04
CA GLU A 42 6.47 -10.31 1.27
C GLU A 42 7.98 -10.11 1.39
N ARG A 43 8.73 -10.28 0.28
CA ARG A 43 10.18 -10.09 0.27
C ARG A 43 10.59 -8.63 0.51
N TYR A 44 9.97 -7.68 -0.19
CA TYR A 44 10.45 -6.29 -0.22
C TYR A 44 9.78 -5.38 0.80
N ILE A 45 8.50 -5.59 1.10
CA ILE A 45 7.70 -4.71 1.98
C ILE A 45 7.36 -5.46 3.29
N ARG A 46 7.84 -6.70 3.45
CA ARG A 46 7.62 -7.55 4.64
C ARG A 46 6.13 -7.74 4.96
N ARG A 47 5.30 -7.72 3.92
CA ARG A 47 3.87 -7.99 4.01
C ARG A 47 3.66 -9.50 4.12
N LYS A 48 3.19 -9.98 5.26
CA LYS A 48 2.87 -11.40 5.48
C LYS A 48 2.01 -11.94 4.33
N GLN A 49 2.40 -13.06 3.74
CA GLN A 49 1.70 -13.70 2.61
C GLN A 49 1.50 -12.78 1.39
N GLY A 50 2.30 -11.71 1.27
CA GLY A 50 2.22 -10.78 0.16
C GLY A 50 0.97 -9.91 0.12
N GLN A 51 0.37 -9.63 1.27
CA GLN A 51 -0.83 -8.79 1.36
C GLN A 51 -0.57 -7.38 0.81
N VAL A 52 -1.43 -6.95 -0.10
CA VAL A 52 -1.44 -5.60 -0.67
C VAL A 52 -2.58 -4.80 -0.02
N GLY A 53 -2.29 -3.56 0.37
CA GLY A 53 -3.19 -2.79 1.23
C GLY A 53 -3.12 -3.19 2.71
N GLY A 54 -3.98 -2.60 3.53
CA GLY A 54 -4.03 -2.86 4.97
C GLY A 54 -4.82 -4.12 5.34
N PHE A 55 -5.31 -4.18 6.59
CA PHE A 55 -6.12 -5.31 7.05
C PHE A 55 -7.46 -5.39 6.32
N PRO A 56 -7.90 -6.57 5.84
CA PRO A 56 -9.20 -6.72 5.19
C PRO A 56 -10.31 -6.08 6.01
N LEU A 57 -11.04 -5.15 5.40
CA LEU A 57 -12.14 -4.46 6.06
C LEU A 57 -13.30 -5.44 6.26
N ARG A 58 -13.69 -5.59 7.52
CA ARG A 58 -14.82 -6.37 8.00
C ARG A 58 -15.63 -5.45 8.92
N PHE A 59 -16.90 -5.75 9.10
CA PHE A 59 -17.77 -4.93 9.95
C PHE A 59 -17.19 -4.74 11.37
N GLY A 60 -16.53 -5.78 11.91
CA GLY A 60 -15.92 -5.75 13.24
C GLY A 60 -14.56 -5.05 13.37
N ASN A 61 -13.94 -4.56 12.29
CA ASN A 61 -12.67 -3.81 12.35
C ASN A 61 -12.73 -2.48 11.57
N PHE A 62 -13.93 -2.07 11.16
CA PHE A 62 -14.17 -0.86 10.39
C PHE A 62 -14.16 0.39 11.28
N MET A 63 -13.69 1.51 10.75
CA MET A 63 -13.71 2.83 11.39
C MET A 63 -13.02 2.85 12.77
N PHE A 64 -13.79 3.04 13.85
CA PHE A 64 -13.26 3.21 15.20
C PHE A 64 -12.71 1.91 15.82
N LEU A 65 -12.94 0.78 15.17
CA LEU A 65 -12.41 -0.53 15.55
C LEU A 65 -11.08 -0.87 14.84
N SER A 66 -10.55 0.07 14.05
CA SER A 66 -9.23 -0.05 13.45
C SER A 66 -8.11 0.08 14.49
N ASN A 67 -6.90 -0.38 14.14
CA ASN A 67 -5.75 -0.23 15.02
C ASN A 67 -5.51 1.25 15.36
N PRO A 68 -5.24 1.58 16.63
CA PRO A 68 -5.01 2.95 17.04
C PRO A 68 -3.68 3.47 16.48
N SER A 69 -3.61 4.75 16.14
CA SER A 69 -2.36 5.39 15.70
C SER A 69 -1.40 5.75 16.85
N GLN A 70 -1.73 5.39 18.08
CA GLN A 70 -0.88 5.56 19.25
C GLN A 70 -1.06 4.40 20.23
N LEU A 71 0.05 3.83 20.67
CA LEU A 71 0.14 2.89 21.79
C LEU A 71 0.91 3.56 22.92
N ILE A 72 0.42 3.41 24.16
CA ILE A 72 1.07 3.97 25.36
C ILE A 72 1.80 2.83 26.06
N HIS A 73 3.04 3.06 26.49
CA HIS A 73 3.78 2.04 27.23
C HIS A 73 3.08 1.74 28.56
N PRO A 74 2.88 0.46 28.95
CA PRO A 74 2.17 0.10 30.17
C PRO A 74 2.73 0.78 31.43
N ASP A 75 4.06 0.76 31.58
CA ASP A 75 4.73 1.25 32.79
C ASP A 75 5.24 2.70 32.70
N ASN A 76 5.17 3.33 31.53
CA ASN A 76 5.69 4.69 31.34
C ASN A 76 4.74 5.49 30.43
N LYS A 77 3.83 6.25 31.05
CA LYS A 77 2.82 7.03 30.32
C LYS A 77 3.42 8.12 29.41
N ASN A 78 4.68 8.51 29.64
CA ASN A 78 5.38 9.48 28.79
C ASN A 78 6.04 8.81 27.57
N CYS A 79 6.14 7.49 27.55
CA CYS A 79 6.62 6.72 26.41
C CYS A 79 5.45 6.26 25.54
N ARG A 80 5.47 6.65 24.27
CA ARG A 80 4.43 6.33 23.31
C ARG A 80 5.02 5.87 21.99
N LEU A 81 4.40 4.87 21.38
CA LEU A 81 4.68 4.41 20.03
C LEU A 81 3.60 4.93 19.10
N LEU A 82 4.01 5.69 18.09
CA LEU A 82 3.10 6.19 17.05
C LEU A 82 3.12 5.23 15.88
N LEU A 83 1.92 4.87 15.42
CA LEU A 83 1.71 3.98 14.30
C LEU A 83 1.05 4.77 13.18
N MET A 84 1.47 4.52 11.95
CA MET A 84 0.87 5.09 10.75
C MET A 84 0.94 4.11 9.60
N GLY A 85 0.08 4.30 8.60
CA GLY A 85 0.03 3.49 7.40
C GLY A 85 -1.37 2.98 7.11
N ASP A 86 -1.47 2.05 6.17
CA ASP A 86 -2.74 1.49 5.69
C ASP A 86 -3.36 0.46 6.63
N THR A 87 -2.63 -0.03 7.63
CA THR A 87 -3.08 -0.96 8.67
C THR A 87 -3.55 -0.27 9.95
N VAL A 88 -3.47 1.06 9.99
CA VAL A 88 -3.80 1.93 11.13
C VAL A 88 -4.96 2.82 10.72
N PHE A 89 -5.77 3.27 11.68
CA PHE A 89 -6.78 4.30 11.41
C PHE A 89 -6.19 5.48 10.60
N PRO A 90 -6.87 5.96 9.53
CA PRO A 90 -8.24 5.65 9.11
C PRO A 90 -8.41 4.41 8.20
N GLY A 91 -7.32 3.74 7.79
CA GLY A 91 -7.38 2.47 7.07
C GLY A 91 -6.66 2.49 5.72
N GLN A 92 -7.18 1.71 4.77
CA GLN A 92 -6.49 1.37 3.53
C GLN A 92 -6.58 2.44 2.43
N GLY A 93 -5.60 2.41 1.52
CA GLY A 93 -5.53 3.27 0.34
C GLY A 93 -4.64 4.48 0.54
N VAL A 94 -4.23 5.11 -0.57
CA VAL A 94 -3.25 6.20 -0.56
C VAL A 94 -3.71 7.36 0.31
N VAL A 95 -4.94 7.85 0.09
CA VAL A 95 -5.51 8.97 0.86
C VAL A 95 -5.59 8.66 2.34
N ALA A 96 -6.08 7.48 2.72
CA ALA A 96 -6.19 7.08 4.12
C ALA A 96 -4.81 6.93 4.78
N CYS A 97 -3.83 6.36 4.07
CA CYS A 97 -2.45 6.25 4.51
C CYS A 97 -1.81 7.64 4.75
N THR A 98 -2.04 8.59 3.83
CA THR A 98 -1.59 9.98 3.98
C THR A 98 -2.22 10.63 5.22
N VAL A 99 -3.54 10.50 5.41
CA VAL A 99 -4.22 11.03 6.59
C VAL A 99 -3.72 10.37 7.88
N SER A 100 -3.42 9.07 7.86
CA SER A 100 -2.80 8.38 9.00
C SER A 100 -1.48 9.03 9.42
N GLY A 101 -0.64 9.40 8.44
CA GLY A 101 0.61 10.15 8.68
C GLY A 101 0.36 11.52 9.30
N VAL A 102 -0.62 12.28 8.80
CA VAL A 102 -1.04 13.57 9.39
C VAL A 102 -1.46 13.39 10.85
N VAL A 103 -2.29 12.39 11.15
CA VAL A 103 -2.74 12.11 12.52
C VAL A 103 -1.55 11.75 13.43
N ALA A 104 -0.61 10.93 12.96
CA ALA A 104 0.58 10.59 13.72
C ALA A 104 1.46 11.83 14.00
N PHE A 105 1.63 12.71 13.01
CA PHE A 105 2.35 13.98 13.15
C PHE A 105 1.70 14.90 14.19
N GLU A 106 0.39 15.15 14.09
CA GLU A 106 -0.33 16.03 15.02
C GLU A 106 -0.25 15.48 16.45
N ARG A 107 -0.31 14.15 16.63
CA ARG A 107 -0.12 13.51 17.93
C ARG A 107 1.31 13.63 18.45
N ALA A 108 2.31 13.46 17.57
CA ALA A 108 3.72 13.55 17.95
C ALA A 108 4.10 14.94 18.46
N THR A 109 3.60 15.98 17.80
CA THR A 109 4.06 17.36 18.00
C THR A 109 3.09 18.23 18.78
N GLY A 110 1.81 17.88 18.81
CA GLY A 110 0.74 18.76 19.31
C GLY A 110 0.39 19.91 18.35
N LEU A 111 1.08 20.04 17.22
CA LEU A 111 0.79 21.03 16.19
C LEU A 111 -0.36 20.55 15.30
N ARG A 112 -1.04 21.47 14.62
CA ARG A 112 -1.99 21.12 13.56
C ARG A 112 -1.31 21.17 12.21
N PHE A 113 -1.53 20.15 11.40
CA PHE A 113 -0.89 20.07 10.08
C PHE A 113 -1.29 21.23 9.17
N LYS A 114 -2.54 21.69 9.28
CA LYS A 114 -3.04 22.86 8.53
C LYS A 114 -2.25 24.15 8.82
N ASP A 115 -1.70 24.29 10.03
CA ASP A 115 -1.03 25.53 10.45
C ASP A 115 0.36 25.66 9.81
N LEU A 116 0.99 24.52 9.46
CA LEU A 116 2.25 24.49 8.71
C LEU A 116 2.06 24.95 7.26
N VAL A 117 1.01 24.47 6.61
CA VAL A 117 0.73 24.77 5.19
C VAL A 117 0.43 26.26 4.99
N THR A 118 -0.15 26.92 6.00
CA THR A 118 -0.42 28.37 5.96
C THR A 118 0.81 29.25 6.13
N GLN A 119 1.95 28.72 6.60
CA GLN A 119 3.18 29.50 6.75
C GLN A 119 3.96 29.66 5.45
N ASP A 120 3.86 28.69 4.53
CA ASP A 120 4.58 28.71 3.24
C ASP A 120 3.84 29.45 2.10
N LEU A 121 2.62 29.96 2.38
CA LEU A 121 1.81 30.74 1.42
C LEU A 121 1.84 32.25 1.69
N ARG A 122 2.84 32.74 2.44
CA ARG A 122 3.09 34.16 2.70
C ARG A 122 4.45 34.60 2.22
#